data_AF-A0A4Q3T2F6-F1
#
_entry.id   AF-A0A4Q3T2F6-F1
#
_cell.length_a   1.000
_cell.length_b   1.000
_cell.length_c   1.000
_cell.angle_alpha   90.00
_cell.angle_beta   90.00
_cell.angle_gamma   90.00
#
_symmetry.space_group_name_H-M   'P 1'
#
loop_
_entity.id
_entity.type
_entity.pdbx_description
1 polymer ?
#
loop_
_entity_poly.entity_id
_entity_poly.type
_entity_poly.pdbx_seq_one_letter_code
_entity_poly.pdbx_strand_id
1 'polypeptide(L)'
;MPGKPTNSILLFAFLRRQRHYDRKLYVVVIVCMAVQLLLTLIKAEATPFLLYGMFSEKQVVTDTITSVSIRINNKPLAFYNMALREQQLLETTAGNYVQMKDNNNTDLLRTKIESRYPLIYNAGIYPWLSHRIYNTGEDQLLFKSWLKQKCLNVANAKQALVHIVRTSYLLARPSLEPTVIRHEIVEVL
;
A
#
# COMPACT_ATOMS: atom_id res chain seq x y z
N MET A 1 -29.04 -40.35 -8.88
CA MET A 1 -28.36 -39.29 -8.10
C MET A 1 -28.83 -37.94 -8.64
N PRO A 2 -29.55 -37.12 -7.85
CA PRO A 2 -29.97 -35.79 -8.30
C PRO A 2 -28.73 -34.90 -8.49
N GLY A 3 -28.58 -34.34 -9.69
CA GLY A 3 -27.47 -33.45 -10.03
C GLY A 3 -27.46 -32.22 -9.13
N LYS A 4 -26.30 -31.85 -8.60
CA LYS A 4 -26.12 -30.60 -7.86
C LYS A 4 -26.67 -29.45 -8.71
N PRO A 5 -27.61 -28.63 -8.21
CA PRO A 5 -28.09 -27.48 -8.94
C PRO A 5 -26.90 -26.57 -9.24
N THR A 6 -26.77 -26.17 -10.51
CA THR A 6 -25.76 -25.24 -10.97
C THR A 6 -25.93 -23.90 -10.26
N ASN A 7 -24.82 -23.31 -9.80
CA ASN A 7 -24.79 -22.08 -8.99
C ASN A 7 -25.59 -20.90 -9.60
N SER A 8 -25.75 -20.87 -10.93
CA SER A 8 -26.55 -19.87 -11.64
C SER A 8 -28.04 -19.92 -11.29
N ILE A 9 -28.62 -21.12 -11.14
CA ILE A 9 -30.05 -21.29 -10.84
C ILE A 9 -30.38 -20.73 -9.45
N LEU A 10 -29.50 -20.96 -8.48
CA LEU A 10 -29.62 -20.44 -7.11
C LEU A 10 -29.53 -18.91 -7.08
N LEU A 11 -28.63 -18.32 -7.87
CA LEU A 11 -28.51 -16.86 -7.99
C LEU A 11 -29.78 -16.23 -8.56
N PHE A 12 -30.34 -16.79 -9.64
CA PHE A 12 -31.59 -16.27 -10.23
C PHE A 12 -32.77 -16.40 -9.27
N ALA A 13 -32.87 -17.52 -8.55
CA ALA A 13 -33.90 -17.71 -7.52
C ALA A 13 -33.75 -16.70 -6.37
N PHE A 14 -32.52 -16.43 -5.93
CA PHE A 14 -32.21 -15.41 -4.93
C PHE A 14 -32.61 -14.00 -5.40
N LEU A 15 -32.18 -13.58 -6.59
CA LEU A 15 -32.52 -12.26 -7.16
C LEU A 15 -34.02 -12.07 -7.33
N ARG A 16 -34.73 -13.12 -7.79
CA ARG A 16 -36.19 -13.10 -7.93
C ARG A 16 -36.87 -12.96 -6.57
N ARG A 17 -36.45 -13.73 -5.57
CA ARG A 17 -36.98 -13.65 -4.20
C ARG A 17 -36.73 -12.26 -3.60
N GLN A 18 -35.54 -11.72 -3.79
CA GLN A 18 -35.15 -10.42 -3.28
C GLN A 18 -35.98 -9.28 -3.89
N ARG A 19 -36.30 -9.35 -5.19
CA ARG A 19 -37.16 -8.38 -5.87
C ARG A 19 -38.56 -8.28 -5.26
N HIS A 20 -39.10 -9.40 -4.79
CA HIS A 20 -40.43 -9.43 -4.17
C HIS A 20 -40.43 -8.98 -2.70
N TYR A 21 -39.34 -9.20 -1.98
CA TYR A 21 -39.24 -8.86 -0.56
C TYR A 21 -38.90 -7.38 -0.33
N ASP A 22 -37.87 -6.87 -1.00
CA ASP A 22 -37.46 -5.46 -0.90
C ASP A 22 -36.88 -4.95 -2.23
N ARG A 23 -37.65 -4.08 -2.88
CA ARG A 23 -37.28 -3.47 -4.17
C ARG A 23 -36.05 -2.57 -4.04
N LYS A 24 -35.83 -1.90 -2.91
CA LYS A 24 -34.66 -1.03 -2.70
C LYS A 24 -33.39 -1.87 -2.61
N LEU A 25 -33.41 -2.92 -1.79
CA LEU A 25 -32.27 -3.82 -1.65
C LEU A 25 -31.95 -4.55 -2.97
N TYR A 26 -32.97 -4.95 -3.73
CA TYR A 26 -32.79 -5.52 -5.08
C TYR A 26 -32.05 -4.56 -6.02
N VAL A 27 -32.44 -3.28 -6.06
CA VAL A 27 -31.77 -2.27 -6.87
C VAL A 27 -30.30 -2.11 -6.45
N VAL A 28 -30.02 -2.04 -5.14
CA VAL A 28 -28.64 -1.96 -4.64
C VAL A 28 -27.81 -3.16 -5.09
N VAL A 29 -28.32 -4.38 -4.96
CA VAL A 29 -27.61 -5.60 -5.38
C VAL A 29 -27.34 -5.60 -6.88
N ILE A 30 -28.32 -5.24 -7.72
CA ILE A 30 -28.15 -5.18 -9.17
C ILE A 30 -27.13 -4.09 -9.56
N VAL A 31 -27.19 -2.92 -8.92
CA VAL A 31 -26.21 -1.85 -9.16
C VAL A 31 -24.81 -2.30 -8.74
N CYS A 32 -24.65 -2.94 -7.58
CA CYS A 32 -23.37 -3.50 -7.16
C CYS A 32 -22.84 -4.54 -8.16
N MET A 33 -23.69 -5.45 -8.66
CA MET A 33 -23.29 -6.44 -9.68
C MET A 33 -22.90 -5.78 -11.01
N ALA A 34 -23.65 -4.76 -11.45
CA ALA A 34 -23.35 -4.02 -12.67
C ALA A 34 -22.03 -3.24 -12.55
N VAL A 35 -21.81 -2.54 -11.43
CA VAL A 35 -20.55 -1.84 -11.12
C VAL A 35 -19.40 -2.84 -11.07
N GLN A 36 -19.56 -3.98 -10.39
CA GLN A 36 -18.56 -5.03 -10.34
C GLN A 36 -18.17 -5.54 -11.73
N LEU A 37 -19.15 -5.79 -12.59
CA LEU A 37 -18.93 -6.26 -13.96
C LEU A 37 -18.23 -5.18 -14.80
N LEU A 38 -18.63 -3.92 -14.66
CA LEU A 38 -18.01 -2.78 -15.33
C LEU A 38 -16.55 -2.59 -14.89
N LEU A 39 -16.26 -2.66 -13.59
CA LEU A 39 -14.90 -2.62 -13.06
C LEU A 39 -14.05 -3.79 -13.59
N THR A 40 -14.61 -5.00 -13.63
CA THR A 40 -13.94 -6.18 -14.19
C THR A 40 -13.62 -5.98 -15.68
N LEU A 41 -14.55 -5.42 -16.47
CA LEU A 41 -14.36 -5.14 -17.90
C LEU A 41 -13.26 -4.10 -18.15
N ILE A 42 -13.15 -3.08 -17.30
CA ILE A 42 -12.09 -2.06 -17.38
C ILE A 42 -10.71 -2.63 -17.00
N LYS A 43 -10.63 -3.92 -16.61
CA LYS A 43 -9.45 -4.50 -15.94
C LYS A 43 -9.05 -3.68 -14.71
N ALA A 44 -10.01 -2.94 -14.14
CA ALA A 44 -9.90 -2.46 -12.79
C ALA A 44 -10.05 -3.70 -11.91
N GLU A 45 -8.90 -4.30 -11.59
CA GLU A 45 -8.75 -5.37 -10.60
C GLU A 45 -9.15 -4.84 -9.22
N ALA A 46 -10.43 -4.50 -9.06
CA ALA A 46 -11.04 -3.86 -7.92
C ALA A 46 -11.91 -4.85 -7.15
N THR A 47 -11.43 -6.10 -7.01
CA THR A 47 -12.11 -7.13 -6.22
C THR A 47 -11.33 -7.38 -4.93
N PRO A 48 -11.52 -6.56 -3.88
CA PRO A 48 -10.68 -6.59 -2.67
C PRO A 48 -10.74 -7.94 -1.93
N PHE A 49 -11.76 -8.77 -2.15
CA PHE A 49 -11.93 -10.04 -1.43
C PHE A 49 -11.25 -11.26 -2.07
N LEU A 50 -10.90 -11.22 -3.37
CA LEU A 50 -10.24 -12.35 -4.07
C LEU A 50 -8.83 -11.98 -4.58
N LEU A 51 -8.41 -10.74 -4.39
CA LEU A 51 -7.10 -10.21 -4.79
C LEU A 51 -6.06 -10.21 -3.65
N TYR A 52 -6.20 -11.09 -2.67
CA TYR A 52 -5.10 -11.36 -1.73
C TYR A 52 -3.82 -11.86 -2.45
N GLY A 53 -3.92 -12.31 -3.71
CA GLY A 53 -2.77 -12.63 -4.56
C GLY A 53 -2.13 -11.45 -5.30
N MET A 54 -2.61 -10.21 -5.15
CA MET A 54 -2.25 -9.09 -6.03
C MET A 54 -1.46 -7.94 -5.38
N PHE A 55 -1.23 -7.99 -4.07
CA PHE A 55 -0.27 -7.10 -3.40
C PHE A 55 1.18 -7.59 -3.51
N SER A 56 1.41 -8.77 -4.11
CA SER A 56 2.72 -9.10 -4.65
C SER A 56 2.82 -8.47 -6.03
N GLU A 57 3.38 -7.27 -6.12
CA GLU A 57 3.93 -6.82 -7.40
C GLU A 57 4.82 -7.93 -7.96
N LYS A 58 4.81 -8.14 -9.28
CA LYS A 58 5.77 -9.05 -9.90
C LYS A 58 7.16 -8.52 -9.54
N GLN A 59 7.85 -9.17 -8.60
CA GLN A 59 9.20 -8.79 -8.26
C GLN A 59 10.03 -8.91 -9.53
N VAL A 60 10.50 -7.78 -10.03
CA VAL A 60 11.52 -7.77 -11.07
C VAL A 60 12.73 -8.47 -10.46
N VAL A 61 13.22 -9.51 -11.13
CA VAL A 61 14.40 -10.23 -10.66
C VAL A 61 15.55 -9.24 -10.62
N THR A 62 15.90 -8.81 -9.43
CA THR A 62 16.94 -7.82 -9.18
C THR A 62 17.94 -8.44 -8.22
N ASP A 63 19.22 -8.19 -8.46
CA ASP A 63 20.28 -8.76 -7.62
C ASP A 63 20.48 -7.94 -6.33
N THR A 64 19.71 -6.87 -6.13
CA THR A 64 19.79 -5.98 -4.96
C THR A 64 18.46 -5.90 -4.20
N ILE A 65 18.41 -6.43 -2.97
CA ILE A 65 17.27 -6.23 -2.07
C ILE A 65 17.52 -4.97 -1.23
N THR A 66 16.52 -4.12 -1.07
CA THR A 66 16.61 -2.94 -0.19
C THR A 66 15.60 -3.04 0.95
N SER A 67 16.03 -2.63 2.14
CA SER A 67 15.19 -2.54 3.34
C SER A 67 15.39 -1.17 3.99
N VAL A 68 14.30 -0.51 4.35
CA VAL A 68 14.34 0.75 5.11
C VAL A 68 14.07 0.44 6.57
N SER A 69 14.91 0.99 7.44
CA SER A 69 14.81 0.82 8.90
C SER A 69 15.00 2.16 9.59
N ILE A 70 14.42 2.32 10.77
CA ILE A 70 14.59 3.52 11.59
C ILE A 70 15.53 3.20 12.75
N ARG A 71 16.47 4.09 13.02
CA ARG A 71 17.37 4.01 14.18
C ARG A 71 17.22 5.25 15.04
N ILE A 72 17.08 5.05 16.35
CA ILE A 72 17.02 6.13 17.35
C ILE A 72 18.27 6.03 18.20
N ASN A 73 19.09 7.10 18.23
CA ASN A 73 20.41 7.10 18.87
C ASN A 73 21.28 5.91 18.42
N ASN A 74 21.27 5.63 17.12
CA ASN A 74 21.94 4.50 16.47
C ASN A 74 21.45 3.09 16.89
N LYS A 75 20.39 2.98 17.70
CA LYS A 75 19.75 1.70 18.05
C LYS A 75 18.53 1.42 17.17
N PRO A 76 18.30 0.17 16.73
CA PRO A 76 17.12 -0.17 15.95
C PRO A 76 15.84 -0.02 16.78
N LEU A 77 14.69 0.21 16.11
CA LEU A 77 13.38 0.32 16.77
C LEU A 77 13.04 -0.87 17.67
N ALA A 78 13.44 -2.09 17.26
CA ALA A 78 13.22 -3.32 18.04
C ALA A 78 13.82 -3.27 19.47
N PHE A 79 14.79 -2.38 19.72
CA PHE A 79 15.37 -2.20 21.07
C PHE A 79 14.39 -1.57 22.07
N TYR A 80 13.37 -0.85 21.62
CA TYR A 80 12.50 -0.03 22.47
C TYR A 80 11.21 -0.75 22.91
N ASN A 81 11.14 -2.09 22.78
CA ASN A 81 9.99 -2.91 23.20
C ASN A 81 8.62 -2.40 22.69
N MET A 82 8.58 -1.90 21.46
CA MET A 82 7.35 -1.39 20.85
C MET A 82 6.48 -2.53 20.30
N ALA A 83 5.17 -2.28 20.15
CA ALA A 83 4.28 -3.22 19.51
C ALA A 83 4.67 -3.43 18.03
N LEU A 84 4.69 -4.69 17.56
CA LEU A 84 5.08 -5.03 16.19
C LEU A 84 4.31 -4.22 15.13
N ARG A 85 3.01 -4.02 15.35
CA ARG A 85 2.16 -3.20 14.47
C ARG A 85 2.67 -1.77 14.32
N GLU A 86 3.10 -1.16 15.43
CA GLU A 86 3.61 0.20 15.42
C GLU A 86 4.98 0.26 14.75
N GLN A 87 5.84 -0.73 14.98
CA GLN A 87 7.12 -0.85 14.27
C GLN A 87 6.90 -0.92 12.76
N GLN A 88 6.04 -1.83 12.31
CA GLN A 88 5.70 -2.00 10.89
C GLN A 88 5.11 -0.73 10.30
N LEU A 89 4.24 -0.02 11.03
CA LEU A 89 3.69 1.26 10.59
C LEU A 89 4.81 2.29 10.38
N LEU A 90 5.73 2.46 11.33
CA LEU A 90 6.83 3.42 11.22
C LEU A 90 7.78 3.06 10.08
N GLU A 91 8.18 1.79 9.96
CA GLU A 91 9.09 1.33 8.91
C GLU A 91 8.45 1.41 7.53
N THR A 92 7.17 1.06 7.38
CA THR A 92 6.44 1.15 6.10
C THR A 92 6.27 2.61 5.69
N THR A 93 5.89 3.49 6.61
CA THR A 93 5.72 4.92 6.30
C THR A 93 7.06 5.60 5.99
N ALA A 94 8.14 5.26 6.69
CA ALA A 94 9.49 5.69 6.32
C ALA A 94 9.92 5.12 4.96
N GLY A 95 9.58 3.87 4.65
CA GLY A 95 9.77 3.29 3.33
C GLY A 95 9.10 4.11 2.22
N ASN A 96 7.81 4.43 2.39
CA ASN A 96 7.08 5.26 1.43
C ASN A 96 7.71 6.64 1.26
N TYR A 97 8.13 7.28 2.36
CA TYR A 97 8.86 8.56 2.33
C TYR A 97 10.14 8.47 1.50
N VAL A 98 10.94 7.43 1.73
CA VAL A 98 12.18 7.21 1.00
C VAL A 98 11.92 7.00 -0.49
N GLN A 99 10.90 6.20 -0.85
CA GLN A 99 10.57 5.98 -2.25
C GLN A 99 10.03 7.25 -2.92
N MET A 100 9.28 8.10 -2.20
CA MET A 100 8.88 9.43 -2.72
C MET A 100 10.08 10.34 -2.97
N LYS A 101 11.07 10.33 -2.06
CA LYS A 101 12.31 11.11 -2.20
C LYS A 101 13.11 10.67 -3.44
N ASP A 102 13.22 9.35 -3.64
CA ASP A 102 13.85 8.77 -4.84
C ASP A 102 13.08 9.11 -6.13
N ASN A 103 11.77 9.30 -6.03
CA ASN A 103 10.89 9.67 -7.15
C ASN A 103 10.66 11.19 -7.27
N ASN A 104 11.70 12.00 -7.03
CA ASN A 104 11.66 13.47 -7.15
C ASN A 104 10.50 14.13 -6.38
N ASN A 105 10.22 13.66 -5.17
CA ASN A 105 9.11 14.12 -4.31
C ASN A 105 7.71 13.90 -4.90
N THR A 106 7.58 12.99 -5.87
CA THR A 106 6.29 12.61 -6.45
C THR A 106 5.79 11.31 -5.83
N ASP A 107 4.54 11.29 -5.39
CA ASP A 107 3.88 10.09 -4.87
C ASP A 107 3.85 8.98 -5.94
N LEU A 108 4.33 7.79 -5.59
CA LEU A 108 4.36 6.63 -6.50
C LEU A 108 2.96 6.11 -6.81
N LEU A 109 1.98 6.36 -5.94
CA LEU A 109 0.60 6.02 -6.23
C LEU A 109 0.08 6.85 -7.39
N ARG A 110 0.53 8.11 -7.53
CA ARG A 110 0.14 8.97 -8.64
C ARG A 110 0.60 8.40 -9.98
N THR A 111 1.86 8.01 -10.09
CA THR A 111 2.42 7.43 -11.33
C THR A 111 1.80 6.06 -11.64
N LYS A 112 1.49 5.26 -10.62
CA LYS A 112 0.79 3.97 -10.77
C LYS A 112 -0.65 4.15 -11.24
N ILE A 113 -1.40 5.11 -10.69
CA ILE A 113 -2.79 5.35 -11.08
C ILE A 113 -2.87 5.93 -12.49
N GLU A 114 -1.97 6.84 -12.84
CA GLU A 114 -1.86 7.41 -14.20
C GLU A 114 -1.63 6.33 -15.26
N SER A 115 -0.69 5.41 -15.01
CA SER A 115 -0.37 4.32 -15.94
C SER A 115 -1.42 3.21 -15.99
N ARG A 116 -2.00 2.83 -14.84
CA ARG A 116 -2.92 1.67 -14.74
C ARG A 116 -4.38 2.01 -15.01
N TYR A 117 -4.80 3.25 -14.72
CA TYR A 117 -6.20 3.67 -14.79
C TYR A 117 -6.37 5.01 -15.54
N PRO A 118 -6.06 5.05 -16.85
CA PRO A 118 -6.12 6.29 -17.63
C PRO A 118 -7.54 6.89 -17.68
N LEU A 119 -8.59 6.06 -17.64
CA LEU A 119 -9.98 6.53 -17.58
C LEU A 119 -10.29 7.28 -16.28
N ILE A 120 -9.69 6.87 -15.16
CA ILE A 120 -9.86 7.53 -13.87
C ILE A 120 -9.01 8.80 -13.83
N TYR A 121 -7.76 8.71 -14.28
CA TYR A 121 -6.83 9.85 -14.35
C TYR A 121 -7.38 11.00 -15.22
N ASN A 122 -7.97 10.68 -16.37
CA ASN A 122 -8.54 11.67 -17.30
C ASN A 122 -9.96 12.12 -16.93
N ALA A 123 -10.55 11.61 -15.84
CA ALA A 123 -11.87 12.04 -15.42
C ALA A 123 -11.83 13.47 -14.84
N GLY A 124 -12.84 14.29 -15.12
CA GLY A 124 -12.90 15.68 -14.62
C GLY A 124 -12.87 15.82 -13.10
N ILE A 125 -13.19 14.77 -12.34
CA ILE A 125 -13.12 14.75 -10.87
C ILE A 125 -11.72 14.45 -10.33
N TYR A 126 -10.82 13.92 -11.17
CA TYR A 126 -9.51 13.47 -10.73
C TYR A 126 -8.61 14.57 -10.16
N PRO A 127 -8.57 15.80 -10.70
CA PRO A 127 -7.81 16.90 -10.08
C PRO A 127 -8.21 17.16 -8.63
N TRP A 128 -9.52 17.12 -8.33
CA TRP A 128 -10.02 17.29 -6.96
C TRP A 128 -9.64 16.11 -6.06
N LEU A 129 -9.72 14.88 -6.58
CA LEU A 129 -9.39 13.66 -5.84
C LEU A 129 -7.88 13.55 -5.55
N SER A 130 -7.06 13.82 -6.56
CA SER A 130 -5.60 13.71 -6.50
C SER A 130 -4.98 14.62 -5.43
N HIS A 131 -5.51 15.84 -5.24
CA HIS A 131 -5.04 16.75 -4.19
C HIS A 131 -5.34 16.25 -2.76
N ARG A 132 -6.29 15.32 -2.59
CA ARG A 132 -6.66 14.77 -1.27
C ARG A 132 -6.01 13.42 -0.96
N ILE A 133 -5.64 12.67 -1.99
CA ILE A 133 -5.13 11.31 -1.84
C ILE A 133 -3.60 11.27 -1.84
N TYR A 134 -2.96 12.09 -2.67
CA TYR A 134 -1.52 12.02 -2.84
C TYR A 134 -0.79 12.95 -1.88
N ASN A 135 0.35 12.47 -1.41
CA ASN A 135 1.26 13.30 -0.65
C ASN A 135 2.01 14.23 -1.61
N THR A 136 2.18 15.47 -1.18
CA THR A 136 2.95 16.50 -1.87
C THR A 136 4.36 16.62 -1.27
N GLY A 137 5.23 17.39 -1.93
CA GLY A 137 6.55 17.70 -1.38
C GLY A 137 6.48 18.45 -0.04
N GLU A 138 5.46 19.28 0.18
CA GLU A 138 5.27 20.03 1.42
C GLU A 138 4.90 19.11 2.59
N ASP A 139 4.12 18.07 2.33
CA ASP A 139 3.72 17.06 3.33
C ASP A 139 4.93 16.30 3.90
N GLN A 140 6.06 16.29 3.19
CA GLN A 140 7.30 15.68 3.69
C GLN A 140 7.84 16.38 4.94
N LEU A 141 7.70 17.70 5.05
CA LEU A 141 8.16 18.42 6.24
C LEU A 141 7.31 18.06 7.47
N LEU A 142 5.99 17.95 7.26
CA LEU A 142 5.05 17.48 8.29
C LEU A 142 5.35 16.03 8.66
N PHE A 143 5.65 15.17 7.68
CA PHE A 143 6.05 13.79 7.92
C PHE A 143 7.33 13.70 8.78
N LYS A 144 8.38 14.47 8.45
CA LYS A 144 9.64 14.48 9.23
C LYS A 144 9.40 14.82 10.70
N SER A 145 8.64 15.88 10.96
CA SER A 145 8.30 16.29 12.32
C SER A 145 7.45 15.26 13.05
N TRP A 146 6.44 14.71 12.39
CA TRP A 146 5.60 13.63 12.93
C TRP A 146 6.43 12.38 13.26
N LEU A 147 7.28 11.92 12.35
CA LEU A 147 8.10 10.72 12.53
C LEU A 147 9.07 10.90 13.69
N LYS A 148 9.73 12.06 13.76
CA LYS A 148 10.62 12.40 14.87
C LYS A 148 9.87 12.34 16.20
N GLN A 149 8.71 12.99 16.30
CA GLN A 149 7.90 12.97 17.52
C GLN A 149 7.47 11.54 17.91
N LYS A 150 7.06 10.71 16.95
CA LYS A 150 6.72 9.31 17.21
C LYS A 150 7.92 8.52 17.75
N CYS A 151 9.09 8.70 17.15
CA CYS A 151 10.32 8.05 17.62
C CYS A 151 10.71 8.51 19.04
N LEU A 152 10.59 9.81 19.33
CA LEU A 152 10.85 10.34 20.68
C LEU A 152 9.92 9.74 21.73
N ASN A 153 8.63 9.59 21.39
CA ASN A 153 7.65 8.95 22.28
C ASN A 153 7.98 7.48 22.53
N VAL A 154 8.33 6.72 21.47
CA VAL A 154 8.75 5.32 21.58
C VAL A 154 10.00 5.16 22.43
N ALA A 155 10.97 6.07 22.27
CA ALA A 155 12.20 6.06 23.06
C ALA A 155 12.04 6.63 24.48
N ASN A 156 10.85 7.14 24.83
CA ASN A 156 10.60 7.90 26.05
C ASN A 156 11.67 8.98 26.32
N ALA A 157 12.06 9.69 25.26
CA ALA A 157 13.15 10.66 25.28
C ALA A 157 12.65 12.04 24.86
N LYS A 158 13.13 13.10 25.53
CA LYS A 158 12.83 14.49 25.14
C LYS A 158 13.57 14.89 23.86
N GLN A 159 14.76 14.33 23.67
CA GLN A 159 15.63 14.55 22.51
C GLN A 159 16.33 13.26 22.16
N ALA A 160 16.36 12.95 20.88
CA ALA A 160 17.07 11.82 20.32
C ALA A 160 17.34 12.11 18.84
N LEU A 161 18.39 11.50 18.34
CA LEU A 161 18.77 11.60 16.94
C LEU A 161 18.14 10.44 16.19
N VAL A 162 17.31 10.74 15.19
CA VAL A 162 16.53 9.73 14.45
C VAL A 162 17.10 9.63 13.04
N HIS A 163 17.50 8.42 12.65
CA HIS A 163 18.01 8.12 11.32
C HIS A 163 17.03 7.25 10.56
N ILE A 164 16.76 7.61 9.31
CA ILE A 164 16.18 6.69 8.33
C ILE A 164 17.35 6.04 7.58
N VAL A 165 17.50 4.73 7.74
CA VAL A 165 18.62 3.97 7.19
C VAL A 165 18.11 3.01 6.12
N ARG A 166 18.61 3.15 4.90
CA ARG A 166 18.45 2.18 3.83
C ARG A 166 19.57 1.17 3.91
N THR A 167 19.21 -0.10 3.91
CA THR A 167 20.15 -1.21 3.84
C THR A 167 19.96 -1.92 2.51
N SER A 168 21.02 -2.02 1.72
CA SER A 168 21.02 -2.69 0.42
C SER A 168 21.85 -3.96 0.52
N TYR A 169 21.26 -5.07 0.07
CA TYR A 169 21.83 -6.41 0.06
C TYR A 169 22.05 -6.84 -1.39
N LEU A 170 23.31 -6.99 -1.80
CA LEU A 170 23.65 -7.54 -3.11
C LEU A 170 23.73 -9.06 -2.99
N LEU A 171 22.95 -9.79 -3.78
CA LEU A 171 22.90 -11.25 -3.84
C LEU A 171 23.74 -11.75 -5.02
N ALA A 172 24.69 -12.65 -4.78
CA ALA A 172 25.42 -13.32 -5.86
C ALA A 172 24.71 -14.62 -6.26
N ARG A 173 24.26 -14.75 -7.50
CA ARG A 173 23.70 -16.02 -7.98
C ARG A 173 24.80 -17.09 -8.03
N PRO A 174 24.57 -18.32 -7.56
CA PRO A 174 23.27 -18.91 -7.17
C PRO A 174 22.93 -18.84 -5.66
N SER A 175 23.72 -18.17 -4.82
CA SER A 175 23.45 -18.11 -3.38
C SER A 175 22.41 -17.03 -3.05
N LEU A 176 21.60 -17.30 -2.02
CA LEU A 176 20.70 -16.31 -1.41
C LEU A 176 21.40 -15.51 -0.30
N GLU A 177 22.70 -15.74 -0.09
CA GLU A 177 23.48 -15.03 0.90
C GLU A 177 23.93 -13.68 0.34
N PRO A 178 23.81 -12.60 1.13
CA PRO A 178 24.24 -11.28 0.70
C PRO A 178 25.78 -11.22 0.65
N THR A 179 26.31 -10.96 -0.54
CA THR A 179 27.75 -10.77 -0.77
C THR A 179 28.23 -9.40 -0.30
N VAL A 180 27.34 -8.39 -0.35
CA VAL A 180 27.63 -7.03 0.10
C VAL A 180 26.43 -6.46 0.83
N ILE A 181 26.66 -5.91 2.02
CA ILE A 181 25.67 -5.17 2.79
C ILE A 181 26.12 -3.71 2.85
N ARG A 182 25.29 -2.79 2.34
CA ARG A 182 25.53 -1.35 2.41
C ARG A 182 24.48 -0.70 3.30
N HIS A 183 24.93 0.13 4.25
CA HIS A 183 24.05 0.96 5.05
C HIS A 183 24.22 2.42 4.63
N GLU A 184 23.12 3.06 4.29
CA GLU A 184 23.06 4.45 3.89
C GLU A 184 22.09 5.19 4.80
N ILE A 185 22.54 6.29 5.40
CA ILE A 185 21.67 7.20 6.13
C ILE A 185 20.99 8.09 5.08
N VAL A 186 19.71 7.85 4.84
CA VAL A 186 18.92 8.59 3.85
C VAL A 186 18.49 9.94 4.39
N GLU A 187 18.23 10.01 5.70
CA GLU A 187 17.73 11.21 6.36
C GLU A 187 18.09 11.20 7.86
N VAL A 188 18.37 12.39 8.39
CA VAL A 188 18.59 12.66 9.82
C VAL A 188 17.51 13.62 10.28
N LEU A 189 16.76 13.25 11.33
CA LEU A 189 15.65 14.05 11.88
C LEU A 189 15.96 14.63 13.25
#